data_AF-A0A920LCS8-F1
#
_entry.id   AF-A0A920LCS8-F1
#
_cell.length_a   1.000
_cell.length_b   1.000
_cell.length_c   1.000
_cell.angle_alpha   90.00
_cell.angle_beta   90.00
_cell.angle_gamma   90.00
#
_symmetry.space_group_name_H-M   'P 1'
#
loop_
_entity.id
_entity.type
_entity.pdbx_description
1 polymer ?
#
loop_
_entity_poly.entity_id
_entity_poly.type
_entity_poly.pdbx_seq_one_letter_code
_entity_poly.pdbx_strand_id
1 'polypeptide(L)'
;MSSCEKCNLMTAMFDAAVVAAKPEKFIPDALARLLPNQLYGRLFVTGFGKASASMARVVEDHLPPSMQLHLSSEVIVPDGHEEDCKAITITTASHPVPDARGLAAAGRILDQARSLTTTDLMLVLVSGGGSSLFCLPHKGVTLEQKQKITSDLLSTGAPINQMNCVRKHLSAVKGGIWQWRPILRARWLSPSLMFQAMM
;
A
#
# COMPACT_ATOMS: atom_id res chain seq x y z
N MET A 1 -40.14 6.53 -16.33
CA MET A 1 -38.81 6.09 -16.80
C MET A 1 -38.92 4.77 -17.53
N SER A 2 -38.63 4.79 -18.83
CA SER A 2 -38.41 3.63 -19.68
C SER A 2 -37.22 2.79 -19.18
N SER A 3 -37.11 1.56 -19.67
CA SER A 3 -35.97 0.68 -19.36
C SER A 3 -34.63 1.28 -19.81
N CYS A 4 -34.61 2.01 -20.93
CA CYS A 4 -33.41 2.69 -21.44
C CYS A 4 -32.95 3.83 -20.51
N GLU A 5 -33.89 4.65 -20.03
CA GLU A 5 -33.58 5.73 -19.08
C GLU A 5 -33.05 5.20 -17.73
N LYS A 6 -33.57 4.05 -17.26
CA LYS A 6 -33.06 3.36 -16.07
C LYS A 6 -31.62 2.89 -16.25
N CYS A 7 -31.31 2.21 -17.37
CA CYS A 7 -29.96 1.75 -17.67
C CYS A 7 -28.97 2.92 -17.73
N ASN A 8 -29.32 3.99 -18.43
CA ASN A 8 -28.46 5.17 -18.54
C ASN A 8 -28.18 5.82 -17.19
N LEU A 9 -29.20 5.94 -16.34
CA LEU A 9 -29.02 6.47 -14.97
C LEU A 9 -28.09 5.57 -14.15
N MET A 10 -28.26 4.25 -14.19
CA MET A 10 -27.40 3.31 -13.45
C MET A 10 -25.94 3.36 -13.91
N THR A 11 -25.70 3.42 -15.22
CA THR A 11 -24.35 3.59 -15.78
C THR A 11 -23.73 4.91 -15.33
N ALA A 12 -24.47 6.02 -15.42
CA ALA A 12 -23.98 7.32 -14.98
C ALA A 12 -23.64 7.33 -13.47
N MET A 13 -24.45 6.67 -12.63
CA MET A 13 -24.17 6.53 -11.21
C MET A 13 -22.91 5.68 -10.95
N PHE A 14 -22.73 4.58 -11.68
CA PHE A 14 -21.53 3.76 -11.60
C PHE A 14 -20.29 4.53 -12.01
N ASP A 15 -20.33 5.23 -13.15
CA ASP A 15 -19.21 6.02 -13.65
C ASP A 15 -18.84 7.15 -12.68
N ALA A 16 -19.84 7.84 -12.12
CA ALA A 16 -19.61 8.86 -11.09
C ALA A 16 -18.93 8.27 -9.85
N ALA A 17 -19.33 7.08 -9.40
CA ALA A 17 -18.70 6.38 -8.29
C ALA A 17 -17.25 5.97 -8.60
N VAL A 18 -16.98 5.47 -9.81
CA VAL A 18 -15.62 5.15 -10.26
C VAL A 18 -14.75 6.40 -10.31
N VAL A 19 -15.25 7.50 -10.88
CA VAL A 19 -14.54 8.79 -10.93
C VAL A 19 -14.22 9.30 -9.53
N ALA A 20 -15.17 9.22 -8.59
CA ALA A 20 -14.98 9.66 -7.21
C ALA A 20 -13.91 8.83 -6.47
N ALA A 21 -13.73 7.56 -6.84
CA ALA A 21 -12.74 6.68 -6.24
C ALA A 21 -11.33 6.83 -6.83
N LYS A 22 -11.12 7.67 -7.85
CA LYS A 22 -9.81 7.86 -8.47
C LYS A 22 -8.86 8.66 -7.56
N PRO A 23 -7.54 8.33 -7.53
CA PRO A 23 -6.55 9.00 -6.68
C PRO A 23 -6.54 10.54 -6.79
N GLU A 24 -6.73 11.09 -8.00
CA GLU A 24 -6.74 12.53 -8.27
C GLU A 24 -7.85 13.27 -7.51
N LYS A 25 -8.90 12.56 -7.06
CA LYS A 25 -10.02 13.17 -6.34
C LYS A 25 -9.78 13.35 -4.85
N PHE A 26 -8.82 12.63 -4.25
CA PHE A 26 -8.65 12.65 -2.80
C PHE A 26 -7.20 12.80 -2.33
N ILE A 27 -6.20 12.46 -3.14
CA ILE A 27 -4.79 12.59 -2.74
C ILE A 27 -4.39 14.05 -2.48
N PRO A 28 -4.74 15.04 -3.33
CA PRO A 28 -4.34 16.43 -3.08
C PRO A 28 -4.79 16.94 -1.69
N ASP A 29 -6.06 16.75 -1.36
CA ASP A 29 -6.62 17.13 -0.05
C ASP A 29 -5.97 16.34 1.10
N ALA A 30 -5.69 15.06 0.88
CA ALA A 30 -5.04 14.25 1.89
C ALA A 30 -3.59 14.67 2.13
N LEU A 31 -2.84 15.05 1.09
CA LEU A 31 -1.48 15.60 1.22
C LEU A 31 -1.50 16.92 1.99
N ALA A 32 -2.42 17.83 1.65
CA ALA A 32 -2.56 19.10 2.37
C ALA A 32 -2.83 18.92 3.88
N ARG A 33 -3.53 17.84 4.25
CA ARG A 33 -3.80 17.49 5.65
C ARG A 33 -2.65 16.75 6.34
N LEU A 34 -1.92 15.90 5.62
CA LEU A 34 -0.96 14.95 6.21
C LEU A 34 0.47 15.46 6.20
N LEU A 35 0.84 16.26 5.20
CA LEU A 35 2.18 16.82 5.08
C LEU A 35 2.31 18.07 5.96
N PRO A 36 3.44 18.23 6.67
CA PRO A 36 3.74 19.47 7.36
C PRO A 36 4.09 20.58 6.35
N ASN A 37 3.88 21.84 6.72
CA ASN A 37 4.30 22.99 5.90
C ASN A 37 5.81 22.99 5.62
N GLN A 38 6.60 22.47 6.56
CA GLN A 38 8.04 22.32 6.44
C GLN A 38 8.45 20.93 6.90
N LEU A 39 9.24 20.25 6.06
CA LEU A 39 9.87 18.98 6.37
C LEU A 39 11.36 19.22 6.62
N TYR A 40 11.84 18.81 7.79
CA TYR A 40 13.25 19.00 8.19
C TYR A 40 14.13 17.79 7.87
N GLY A 41 13.53 16.60 7.74
CA GLY A 41 14.19 15.38 7.32
C GLY A 41 13.78 14.95 5.92
N ARG A 42 13.86 13.64 5.68
CA ARG A 42 13.49 12.96 4.44
C ARG A 42 12.00 12.67 4.38
N LEU A 43 11.48 12.66 3.17
CA LEU A 43 10.18 12.07 2.87
C LEU A 43 10.44 10.66 2.34
N PHE A 44 9.86 9.64 3.00
CA PHE A 44 9.84 8.28 2.49
C PHE A 44 8.44 7.95 1.98
N VAL A 45 8.26 7.91 0.66
CA VAL A 45 6.99 7.48 0.04
C VAL A 45 7.07 6.01 -0.30
N THR A 46 6.27 5.20 0.37
CA THR A 46 6.17 3.77 0.08
C THR A 46 4.72 3.35 -0.09
N GLY A 47 4.48 2.12 -0.52
CA GLY A 47 3.14 1.63 -0.71
C GLY A 47 3.08 0.23 -1.26
N PHE A 48 1.89 -0.35 -1.23
CA PHE A 48 1.63 -1.64 -1.83
C PHE A 48 0.16 -1.79 -2.22
N GLY A 49 -0.08 -2.41 -3.37
CA GLY A 49 -1.43 -2.70 -3.86
C GLY A 49 -1.65 -2.30 -5.32
N LYS A 50 -2.77 -2.74 -5.89
CA LYS A 50 -3.14 -2.55 -7.29
C LYS A 50 -3.20 -1.08 -7.74
N ALA A 51 -3.62 -0.18 -6.86
CA ALA A 51 -3.74 1.25 -7.16
C ALA A 51 -2.54 2.06 -6.62
N SER A 52 -1.54 1.42 -6.01
CA SER A 52 -0.51 2.17 -5.30
C SER A 52 0.43 2.93 -6.24
N ALA A 53 0.65 2.47 -7.47
CA ALA A 53 1.44 3.21 -8.45
C ALA A 53 0.67 4.44 -8.99
N SER A 54 -0.64 4.33 -9.25
CA SER A 54 -1.44 5.50 -9.65
C SER A 54 -1.59 6.51 -8.51
N MET A 55 -1.69 6.03 -7.26
CA MET A 55 -1.59 6.90 -6.08
C MET A 55 -0.22 7.58 -6.02
N ALA A 56 0.87 6.86 -6.29
CA ALA A 56 2.22 7.41 -6.26
C ALA A 56 2.42 8.51 -7.31
N ARG A 57 1.93 8.31 -8.54
CA ARG A 57 1.92 9.32 -9.60
C ARG A 57 1.31 10.63 -9.11
N VAL A 58 0.10 10.56 -8.56
CA VAL A 58 -0.61 11.76 -8.09
C VAL A 58 0.11 12.40 -6.90
N VAL A 59 0.73 11.59 -6.02
CA VAL A 59 1.57 12.13 -4.94
C VAL A 59 2.75 12.91 -5.50
N GLU A 60 3.47 12.33 -6.46
CA GLU A 60 4.62 12.98 -7.11
C GLU A 60 4.23 14.30 -7.77
N ASP A 61 3.11 14.33 -8.50
CA ASP A 61 2.61 15.53 -9.18
C ASP A 61 2.23 16.67 -8.22
N HIS A 62 1.87 16.35 -6.97
CA HIS A 62 1.41 17.33 -5.96
C HIS A 62 2.42 17.57 -4.83
N LEU A 63 3.57 16.89 -4.85
CA LEU A 63 4.60 17.09 -3.83
C LEU A 63 5.32 18.43 -4.05
N PRO A 64 5.49 19.25 -3.01
CA PRO A 64 6.28 20.48 -3.11
C PRO A 64 7.70 20.18 -3.59
N PRO A 65 8.30 21.02 -4.48
CA PRO A 65 9.65 20.79 -4.98
C PRO A 65 10.71 20.62 -3.89
N SER A 66 10.55 21.31 -2.75
CA SER A 66 11.43 21.18 -1.59
C SER A 66 11.44 19.78 -0.97
N MET A 67 10.30 19.08 -0.98
CA MET A 67 10.20 17.71 -0.46
C MET A 67 10.70 16.66 -1.46
N GLN A 68 10.66 16.97 -2.77
CA GLN A 68 11.18 16.09 -3.81
C GLN A 68 12.71 15.92 -3.71
N LEU A 69 13.43 16.95 -3.26
CA LEU A 69 14.89 16.90 -3.08
C LEU A 69 15.38 15.90 -2.02
N HIS A 70 14.51 15.55 -1.06
CA HIS A 70 14.83 14.61 0.03
C HIS A 70 13.93 13.37 0.00
N LEU A 71 13.46 13.01 -1.20
CA LEU A 71 12.58 11.88 -1.42
C LEU A 71 13.37 10.56 -1.48
N SER A 72 12.94 9.60 -0.68
CA SER A 72 13.24 8.17 -0.89
C SER A 72 11.92 7.45 -1.16
N SER A 73 11.96 6.37 -1.95
CA SER A 73 10.72 5.75 -2.40
C SER A 73 10.86 4.29 -2.79
N GLU A 74 9.79 3.52 -2.54
CA GLU A 74 9.60 2.17 -3.08
C GLU A 74 8.12 1.80 -2.93
N VAL A 75 7.43 1.56 -4.05
CA VAL A 75 6.03 1.15 -4.10
C VAL A 75 5.90 -0.19 -4.82
N ILE A 76 5.21 -1.15 -4.20
CA ILE A 76 5.04 -2.50 -4.76
C ILE A 76 3.67 -2.64 -5.41
N VAL A 77 3.63 -2.97 -6.70
CA VAL A 77 2.39 -3.21 -7.45
C VAL A 77 2.37 -4.59 -8.10
N PRO A 78 1.19 -5.12 -8.45
CA PRO A 78 1.13 -6.30 -9.29
C PRO A 78 1.66 -6.02 -10.69
N ASP A 79 2.11 -7.08 -11.37
CA ASP A 79 2.40 -7.03 -12.81
C ASP A 79 1.19 -6.43 -13.58
N GLY A 80 1.47 -5.53 -14.53
CA GLY A 80 0.46 -4.83 -15.33
C GLY A 80 -0.26 -3.66 -14.62
N HIS A 81 0.19 -3.26 -13.44
CA HIS A 81 -0.32 -2.10 -12.69
C HIS A 81 0.78 -1.06 -12.43
N GLU A 82 1.85 -1.12 -13.21
CA GLU A 82 2.92 -0.14 -13.23
C GLU A 82 2.41 1.19 -13.77
N GLU A 83 3.06 2.25 -13.34
CA GLU A 83 2.80 3.60 -13.78
C GLU A 83 4.16 4.29 -13.91
N ASP A 84 4.35 5.12 -14.94
CA ASP A 84 5.59 5.88 -15.19
C ASP A 84 5.87 7.05 -14.21
N CYS A 85 6.39 6.74 -13.01
CA CYS A 85 6.76 7.76 -12.02
C CYS A 85 8.18 8.30 -12.30
N LYS A 86 8.40 9.60 -12.11
CA LYS A 86 9.67 10.28 -12.39
C LYS A 86 10.70 10.07 -11.27
N ALA A 87 10.24 10.06 -10.02
CA ALA A 87 11.04 10.03 -8.80
C ALA A 87 10.63 8.90 -7.84
N ILE A 88 9.39 8.41 -7.92
CA ILE A 88 8.94 7.28 -7.10
C ILE A 88 9.28 5.94 -7.77
N THR A 89 10.09 5.11 -7.12
CA THR A 89 10.43 3.76 -7.59
C THR A 89 9.22 2.84 -7.52
N ILE A 90 8.83 2.26 -8.66
CA ILE A 90 7.79 1.24 -8.76
C ILE A 90 8.42 -0.14 -8.96
N THR A 91 8.10 -1.07 -8.06
CA THR A 91 8.53 -2.47 -8.15
C THR A 91 7.35 -3.39 -8.37
N THR A 92 7.48 -4.31 -9.31
CA THR A 92 6.45 -5.29 -9.64
C THR A 92 6.65 -6.59 -8.88
N ALA A 93 5.56 -7.20 -8.46
CA ALA A 93 5.55 -8.49 -7.78
C ALA A 93 4.29 -9.29 -8.11
N SER A 94 4.36 -10.62 -7.93
CA SER A 94 3.24 -11.51 -8.20
C SER A 94 2.05 -11.27 -7.25
N HIS A 95 0.84 -11.35 -7.81
CA HIS A 95 -0.44 -11.37 -7.12
C HIS A 95 -1.38 -12.33 -7.86
N PRO A 96 -2.13 -13.21 -7.17
CA PRO A 96 -2.44 -13.21 -5.74
C PRO A 96 -1.48 -14.01 -4.85
N VAL A 97 -0.49 -14.71 -5.42
CA VAL A 97 0.49 -15.49 -4.66
C VAL A 97 1.78 -14.69 -4.54
N PRO A 98 2.34 -14.48 -3.33
CA PRO A 98 3.56 -13.68 -3.14
C PRO A 98 4.76 -14.35 -3.81
N ASP A 99 5.75 -13.58 -4.27
CA ASP A 99 6.98 -14.10 -4.88
C ASP A 99 8.25 -13.47 -4.27
N ALA A 100 9.41 -13.84 -4.82
CA ALA A 100 10.71 -13.34 -4.37
C ALA A 100 10.90 -11.83 -4.61
N ARG A 101 10.23 -11.25 -5.61
CA ARG A 101 10.31 -9.80 -5.91
C ARG A 101 9.62 -9.00 -4.82
N GLY A 102 8.40 -9.40 -4.45
CA GLY A 102 7.66 -8.81 -3.32
C GLY A 102 8.40 -8.99 -2.00
N LEU A 103 9.02 -10.16 -1.78
CA LEU A 103 9.85 -10.43 -0.60
C LEU A 103 11.04 -9.46 -0.50
N ALA A 104 11.81 -9.31 -1.58
CA ALA A 104 12.97 -8.44 -1.62
C ALA A 104 12.60 -6.96 -1.43
N ALA A 105 11.54 -6.51 -2.09
CA ALA A 105 11.04 -5.13 -1.96
C ALA A 105 10.51 -4.85 -0.55
N ALA A 106 9.78 -5.79 0.05
CA ALA A 106 9.33 -5.66 1.44
C ALA A 106 10.51 -5.57 2.43
N GLY A 107 11.60 -6.29 2.16
CA GLY A 107 12.85 -6.17 2.91
C GLY A 107 13.48 -4.77 2.81
N ARG A 108 13.63 -4.24 1.58
CA ARG A 108 14.17 -2.88 1.37
C ARG A 108 13.33 -1.80 2.05
N ILE A 109 12.00 -1.88 1.94
CA ILE A 109 11.08 -0.95 2.62
C ILE A 109 11.27 -1.03 4.12
N LEU A 110 11.42 -2.25 4.68
CA LEU A 110 11.65 -2.45 6.10
C LEU A 110 12.96 -1.80 6.56
N ASP A 111 14.03 -1.98 5.80
CA ASP A 111 15.34 -1.43 6.13
C ASP A 111 15.37 0.11 6.01
N GLN A 112 14.74 0.67 4.97
CA GLN A 112 14.57 2.12 4.84
C GLN A 112 13.76 2.70 6.00
N ALA A 113 12.63 2.08 6.34
CA ALA A 113 11.80 2.55 7.43
C ALA A 113 12.51 2.47 8.79
N ARG A 114 13.39 1.48 9.01
CA ARG A 114 14.25 1.39 10.20
C ARG A 114 15.31 2.49 10.28
N SER A 115 15.73 3.03 9.13
CA SER A 115 16.72 4.11 9.06
C SER A 115 16.14 5.50 9.33
N LEU A 116 14.81 5.62 9.45
CA LEU A 116 14.14 6.90 9.64
C LEU A 116 14.29 7.43 11.08
N THR A 117 14.31 8.74 11.19
CA THR A 117 14.47 9.51 12.42
C THR A 117 13.22 10.33 12.73
N THR A 118 13.21 11.06 13.85
CA THR A 118 12.06 11.88 14.29
C THR A 118 11.74 13.07 13.39
N THR A 119 12.68 13.51 12.56
CA THR A 119 12.51 14.60 11.60
C THR A 119 12.03 14.11 10.23
N ASP A 120 12.12 12.80 9.98
CA ASP A 120 11.66 12.16 8.76
C ASP A 120 10.14 11.91 8.79
N LEU A 121 9.54 11.79 7.61
CA LEU A 121 8.12 11.49 7.41
C LEU A 121 7.98 10.28 6.48
N MET A 122 7.19 9.30 6.87
CA MET A 122 6.85 8.15 6.03
C MET A 122 5.40 8.27 5.56
N LEU A 123 5.18 8.29 4.25
CA LEU A 123 3.87 8.27 3.61
C LEU A 123 3.63 6.90 2.99
N VAL A 124 2.56 6.21 3.39
CA VAL A 124 2.28 4.83 2.96
C VAL A 124 1.00 4.75 2.14
N LEU A 125 1.13 4.37 0.87
CA LEU A 125 0.07 4.28 -0.14
C LEU A 125 -0.47 2.85 -0.23
N VAL A 126 -1.62 2.59 0.39
CA VAL A 126 -2.17 1.24 0.52
C VAL A 126 -3.42 1.07 -0.33
N SER A 127 -3.46 -0.03 -1.08
CA SER A 127 -4.67 -0.46 -1.79
C SER A 127 -4.80 -2.00 -1.76
N GLY A 128 -5.83 -2.53 -2.41
CA GLY A 128 -6.09 -3.97 -2.44
C GLY A 128 -4.91 -4.78 -3.01
N GLY A 129 -4.68 -5.98 -2.46
CA GLY A 129 -3.61 -6.89 -2.89
C GLY A 129 -2.35 -6.87 -2.02
N GLY A 130 -2.27 -5.99 -1.01
CA GLY A 130 -1.10 -5.89 -0.12
C GLY A 130 -0.73 -7.17 0.65
N SER A 131 -1.64 -8.14 0.79
CA SER A 131 -1.33 -9.40 1.46
C SER A 131 -0.25 -10.22 0.74
N SER A 132 -0.29 -10.27 -0.59
CA SER A 132 0.72 -10.95 -1.40
C SER A 132 1.89 -10.03 -1.77
N LEU A 133 1.62 -8.77 -2.11
CA LEU A 133 2.65 -7.85 -2.61
C LEU A 133 3.65 -7.46 -1.51
N PHE A 134 3.19 -7.15 -0.30
CA PHE A 134 4.03 -6.76 0.82
C PHE A 134 4.21 -7.93 1.81
N CYS A 135 4.94 -8.95 1.36
CA CYS A 135 5.11 -10.21 2.09
C CYS A 135 6.53 -10.39 2.59
N LEU A 136 6.73 -10.24 3.91
CA LEU A 136 7.97 -10.62 4.58
C LEU A 136 7.66 -11.66 5.67
N PRO A 137 8.10 -12.92 5.53
CA PRO A 137 7.98 -13.94 6.57
C PRO A 137 8.72 -13.54 7.85
N HIS A 138 8.26 -14.05 9.00
CA HIS A 138 9.03 -13.93 10.24
C HIS A 138 10.34 -14.73 10.15
N LYS A 139 11.37 -14.35 10.92
CA LYS A 139 12.59 -15.15 11.06
C LYS A 139 12.24 -16.60 11.38
N GLY A 140 12.83 -17.53 10.61
CA GLY A 140 12.59 -18.97 10.73
C GLY A 140 11.48 -19.53 9.84
N VAL A 141 10.77 -18.68 9.09
CA VAL A 141 9.73 -19.09 8.13
C VAL A 141 10.17 -18.73 6.71
N THR A 142 10.14 -19.69 5.79
CA THR A 142 10.43 -19.42 4.37
C THR A 142 9.21 -18.85 3.64
N LEU A 143 9.42 -18.27 2.45
CA LEU A 143 8.33 -17.78 1.62
C LEU A 143 7.39 -18.93 1.20
N GLU A 144 7.96 -20.06 0.84
CA GLU A 144 7.26 -21.28 0.40
C GLU A 144 6.40 -21.85 1.52
N GLN A 145 6.93 -21.89 2.76
CA GLN A 145 6.16 -22.30 3.93
C GLN A 145 4.95 -21.39 4.16
N LYS A 146 5.14 -20.07 4.02
CA LYS A 146 4.06 -19.09 4.18
C LYS A 146 3.01 -19.20 3.06
N GLN A 147 3.42 -19.44 1.82
CA GLN A 147 2.53 -19.73 0.69
C GLN A 147 1.72 -21.00 0.96
N LYS A 148 2.39 -22.08 1.37
CA LYS A 148 1.76 -23.37 1.67
C LYS A 148 0.71 -23.25 2.77
N ILE A 149 1.05 -22.63 3.91
CA ILE A 149 0.10 -22.42 5.01
C ILE A 149 -1.11 -21.60 4.53
N THR A 150 -0.89 -20.58 3.70
CA THR A 150 -2.00 -19.78 3.16
C THR A 150 -2.90 -20.59 2.23
N SER A 151 -2.32 -21.43 1.37
CA SER A 151 -3.06 -22.33 0.49
C SER A 151 -3.85 -23.38 1.28
N ASP A 152 -3.23 -24.00 2.28
CA ASP A 152 -3.86 -25.01 3.12
C ASP A 152 -5.06 -24.39 3.89
N LEU A 153 -4.92 -23.18 4.44
CA LEU A 153 -6.03 -22.47 5.09
C LEU A 153 -7.17 -22.10 4.12
N LEU A 154 -6.87 -21.74 2.87
CA LEU A 154 -7.89 -21.49 1.85
C LEU A 154 -8.66 -22.77 1.52
N SER A 155 -7.94 -23.90 1.39
CA SER A 155 -8.53 -25.18 0.99
C SER A 155 -9.53 -25.73 2.02
N THR A 156 -9.40 -25.35 3.29
CA THR A 156 -10.31 -25.76 4.37
C THR A 156 -11.51 -24.82 4.54
N GLY A 157 -11.60 -23.73 3.77
CA GLY A 157 -12.65 -22.74 3.91
C GLY A 157 -12.53 -21.91 5.20
N ALA A 158 -11.31 -21.76 5.74
CA ALA A 158 -11.10 -21.03 6.98
C ALA A 158 -11.63 -19.59 6.86
N PRO A 159 -12.40 -19.10 7.85
CA PRO A 159 -12.86 -17.71 7.91
C PRO A 159 -11.72 -16.70 7.76
N ILE A 160 -11.97 -15.59 7.05
CA ILE A 160 -10.94 -14.58 6.72
C ILE A 160 -10.25 -14.00 7.96
N ASN A 161 -10.96 -13.86 9.08
CA ASN A 161 -10.41 -13.41 10.35
C ASN A 161 -9.42 -14.41 10.96
N GLN A 162 -9.71 -15.71 10.88
CA GLN A 162 -8.80 -16.78 11.33
C GLN A 162 -7.56 -16.87 10.44
N MET A 163 -7.76 -16.78 9.12
CA MET A 163 -6.65 -16.69 8.18
C MET A 163 -5.76 -15.48 8.47
N ASN A 164 -6.35 -14.31 8.70
CA ASN A 164 -5.62 -13.10 9.06
C ASN A 164 -4.85 -13.28 10.37
N CYS A 165 -5.44 -13.93 11.37
CA CYS A 165 -4.77 -14.22 12.63
C CYS A 165 -3.47 -15.00 12.39
N VAL A 166 -3.53 -16.12 11.67
CA VAL A 166 -2.32 -16.93 11.37
C VAL A 166 -1.31 -16.13 10.54
N ARG A 167 -1.76 -15.48 9.45
CA ARG A 167 -0.86 -14.74 8.54
C ARG A 167 -0.13 -13.58 9.20
N LYS A 168 -0.74 -12.93 10.20
CA LYS A 168 -0.11 -11.85 10.97
C LYS A 168 1.05 -12.37 11.82
N HIS A 169 0.86 -13.49 12.51
CA HIS A 169 1.91 -14.11 13.35
C HIS A 169 3.08 -14.68 12.53
N LEU A 170 2.86 -15.03 11.27
CA LEU A 170 3.90 -15.52 10.35
C LEU A 170 4.58 -14.39 9.55
N SER A 171 4.40 -13.14 9.93
CA SER A 171 4.84 -11.99 9.14
C SER A 171 5.70 -11.05 9.97
N ALA A 172 6.86 -10.68 9.45
CA ALA A 172 7.67 -9.63 10.04
C ALA A 172 7.08 -8.23 9.80
N VAL A 173 6.09 -8.10 8.90
CA VAL A 173 5.56 -6.81 8.44
C VAL A 173 4.06 -6.60 8.61
N LYS A 174 3.34 -7.51 9.29
CA LYS A 174 1.88 -7.41 9.51
C LYS A 174 1.58 -7.52 11.01
N GLY A 175 0.32 -7.37 11.41
CA GLY A 175 -0.08 -7.69 12.79
C GLY A 175 0.22 -6.63 13.83
N GLY A 176 0.43 -5.37 13.42
CA GLY A 176 0.88 -4.32 14.36
C GLY A 176 2.26 -4.60 14.98
N ILE A 177 3.05 -5.56 14.46
CA ILE A 177 4.48 -5.72 14.80
C ILE A 177 5.25 -4.43 14.47
N TRP A 178 4.74 -3.66 13.51
CA TRP A 178 5.08 -2.27 13.25
C TRP A 178 4.31 -1.26 14.11
N GLN A 179 4.05 -1.55 15.39
CA GLN A 179 3.77 -0.48 16.34
C GLN A 179 5.08 0.29 16.53
N TRP A 180 5.31 1.18 15.57
CA TRP A 180 6.43 2.08 15.46
C TRP A 180 6.73 2.68 16.83
N ARG A 181 7.97 2.50 17.28
CA ARG A 181 8.53 3.23 18.41
C ARG A 181 8.12 4.70 18.30
N PRO A 182 8.00 5.48 19.39
CA PRO A 182 7.56 6.90 19.39
C PRO A 182 8.37 7.88 18.48
N ILE A 183 9.30 7.35 17.69
CA ILE A 183 10.28 8.01 16.83
C ILE A 183 9.73 8.25 15.40
N LEU A 184 8.73 7.48 14.94
CA LEU A 184 8.36 7.45 13.52
C LEU A 184 6.98 8.07 13.24
N ARG A 185 6.98 9.16 12.46
CA ARG A 185 5.75 9.79 11.95
C ARG A 185 5.34 9.10 10.65
N ALA A 186 4.56 8.03 10.75
CA ALA A 186 3.95 7.38 9.58
C ALA A 186 2.54 7.90 9.32
N ARG A 187 2.23 8.22 8.05
CA ARG A 187 0.90 8.63 7.57
C ARG A 187 0.42 7.65 6.50
N TRP A 188 -0.79 7.16 6.65
CA TRP A 188 -1.36 6.13 5.77
C TRP A 188 -2.43 6.73 4.88
N LEU A 189 -2.34 6.46 3.57
CA LEU A 189 -3.35 6.78 2.58
C LEU A 189 -3.97 5.47 2.09
N SER A 190 -5.27 5.32 2.28
CA SER A 190 -6.05 4.17 1.82
C SER A 190 -7.39 4.66 1.27
N PRO A 191 -7.85 4.17 0.09
CA PRO A 191 -9.20 4.44 -0.42
C PRO A 191 -10.33 3.83 0.43
N SER A 192 -10.03 2.98 1.42
CA SER A 192 -11.05 2.30 2.23
C SER A 192 -10.64 2.07 3.69
N LEU A 193 -11.64 1.88 4.56
CA LEU A 193 -11.52 1.51 5.99
C LEU A 193 -10.94 0.10 6.23
N MET A 194 -10.72 -0.71 5.18
CA MET A 194 -10.20 -2.09 5.26
C MET A 194 -8.77 -2.21 5.85
N PHE A 195 -8.11 -1.08 6.09
CA PHE A 195 -6.81 -1.00 6.73
C PHE A 195 -6.76 -1.70 8.11
N GLN A 196 -7.87 -1.69 8.87
CA GLN A 196 -7.98 -2.38 10.15
C GLN A 196 -7.85 -3.91 10.05
N ALA A 197 -8.10 -4.53 8.89
CA ALA A 197 -7.99 -5.98 8.76
C ALA A 197 -6.54 -6.46 8.53
N MET A 198 -5.68 -5.59 7.99
CA MET A 198 -4.26 -5.88 7.72
C MET A 198 -3.34 -5.58 8.92
N MET A 199 -3.72 -4.62 9.77
CA MET A 199 -3.13 -4.43 11.11
C MET A 199 -3.63 -5.51 12.06
#